data_AF-A0A7S2PQC6-F1
#
_entry.id   AF-A0A7S2PQC6-F1
#
_cell.length_a   1.000
_cell.length_b   1.000
_cell.length_c   1.000
_cell.angle_alpha   90.00
_cell.angle_beta   90.00
_cell.angle_gamma   90.00
#
_symmetry.space_group_name_H-M   'P 1'
#
loop_
_entity.id
_entity.type
_entity.pdbx_description
1 polymer ?
#
loop_
_entity_poly.entity_id
_entity_poly.type
_entity_poly.pdbx_seq_one_letter_code
_entity_poly.pdbx_strand_id
1 'polypeptide(L)'
;FFLCLGVTLLTRPNVCGSKIEGAGPKGEENMNVAVVTLVTTSSYVPGAEVLAESLQRVNAIGDRVLLYVPPEEDDRSDITVQHLRDLELAGWNKLQPLTTENGKFSKCKGAELVANVEELSTMARYWGTCSKLALWSLVEYDKVIYIDADSIVLNNFDHLYDIIQQSKGINFAAQQSPNCPA
;
A
#
# COMPACT_ATOMS: atom_id res chain seq x y z
N PHE A 1 22.69 -2.94 -5.66
CA PHE A 1 22.80 -1.96 -4.56
C PHE A 1 21.40 -1.82 -3.97
N PHE A 2 21.21 -2.32 -2.73
CA PHE A 2 20.01 -2.37 -1.85
C PHE A 2 18.69 -2.85 -2.51
N LEU A 3 18.24 -4.10 -2.40
CA LEU A 3 17.83 -4.94 -1.26
C LEU A 3 16.62 -4.41 -0.45
N CYS A 4 15.43 -4.88 -0.87
CA CYS A 4 14.24 -5.26 -0.10
C CYS A 4 13.85 -4.39 1.11
N LEU A 5 12.73 -3.66 1.01
CA LEU A 5 11.91 -3.26 2.16
C LEU A 5 10.47 -2.99 1.71
N GLY A 6 9.51 -3.61 2.40
CA GLY A 6 8.16 -3.04 2.49
C GLY A 6 7.00 -3.84 1.90
N VAL A 7 7.03 -5.18 1.82
CA VAL A 7 5.75 -5.91 1.64
C VAL A 7 4.97 -5.86 2.95
N THR A 8 3.86 -5.12 2.94
CA THR A 8 2.98 -4.87 4.10
C THR A 8 1.59 -5.42 3.76
N LEU A 9 1.19 -6.55 4.34
CA LEU A 9 -0.08 -7.20 4.01
C LEU A 9 -1.11 -7.00 5.13
N LEU A 10 -2.26 -6.38 4.81
CA LEU A 10 -3.31 -5.99 5.76
C LEU A 10 -4.62 -6.74 5.52
N THR A 11 -5.34 -7.05 6.60
CA THR A 11 -6.69 -7.64 6.54
C THR A 11 -7.69 -6.84 7.35
N ARG A 12 -8.98 -7.00 7.03
CA ARG A 12 -10.09 -6.29 7.70
C ARG A 12 -10.14 -6.61 9.21
N PRO A 13 -10.40 -5.62 10.10
CA PRO A 13 -10.77 -5.90 11.47
C PRO A 13 -12.19 -6.49 11.54
N ASN A 14 -12.35 -7.58 12.30
CA ASN A 14 -13.67 -8.21 12.52
C ASN A 14 -14.64 -7.22 13.19
N VAL A 15 -15.73 -6.88 12.50
CA VAL A 15 -16.87 -6.17 13.09
C VAL A 15 -17.59 -7.14 14.02
N CYS A 16 -17.54 -6.88 15.31
CA CYS A 16 -18.16 -7.71 16.33
C CYS A 16 -19.69 -7.50 16.31
N GLY A 17 -20.45 -8.45 15.75
CA GLY A 17 -21.89 -8.49 15.94
C GLY A 17 -22.71 -9.18 14.85
N SER A 18 -22.78 -10.51 14.85
CA SER A 18 -24.03 -11.27 14.67
C SER A 18 -23.78 -12.78 14.85
N LYS A 19 -24.81 -13.46 15.37
CA LYS A 19 -24.85 -14.81 15.96
C LYS A 19 -24.22 -15.94 15.13
N ILE A 20 -23.72 -16.93 15.87
CA ILE A 20 -23.27 -18.24 15.40
C ILE A 20 -24.50 -19.08 15.00
N GLU A 21 -24.66 -19.38 13.72
CA GLU A 21 -25.41 -20.55 13.25
C GLU A 21 -24.53 -21.35 12.28
N GLY A 22 -24.53 -22.67 12.45
CA GLY A 22 -23.59 -23.58 11.81
C GLY A 22 -23.66 -23.56 10.28
N ALA A 23 -22.50 -23.66 9.65
CA ALA A 23 -22.38 -23.83 8.22
C ALA A 23 -21.38 -24.96 7.92
N GLY A 24 -21.80 -25.89 7.06
CA GLY A 24 -20.96 -26.96 6.50
C GLY A 24 -19.79 -26.41 5.66
N PRO A 25 -19.10 -27.24 4.85
CA PRO A 25 -17.90 -26.81 4.14
C PRO A 25 -18.24 -25.62 3.24
N LYS A 26 -17.80 -24.43 3.66
CA LYS A 26 -17.95 -23.19 2.89
C LYS A 26 -17.15 -23.37 1.61
N GLY A 27 -17.83 -23.34 0.47
CA GLY A 27 -17.18 -23.14 -0.83
C GLY A 27 -16.36 -21.86 -0.80
N GLU A 28 -15.29 -21.80 -1.59
CA GLU A 28 -14.46 -20.61 -1.79
C GLU A 28 -15.33 -19.37 -2.03
N GLU A 29 -15.52 -18.55 -0.99
CA GLU A 29 -16.03 -17.20 -1.15
C GLU A 29 -14.98 -16.44 -1.99
N ASN A 30 -15.38 -15.88 -3.14
CA ASN A 30 -14.52 -15.03 -3.97
C ASN A 30 -13.98 -13.89 -3.10
N MET A 31 -12.73 -13.99 -2.65
CA MET A 31 -12.09 -12.97 -1.80
C MET A 31 -11.67 -11.79 -2.66
N ASN A 32 -12.05 -10.58 -2.27
CA ASN A 32 -11.61 -9.37 -2.93
C ASN A 32 -10.19 -9.04 -2.44
N VAL A 33 -9.20 -9.26 -3.30
CA VAL A 33 -7.79 -9.03 -2.97
C VAL A 33 -7.20 -7.93 -3.84
N ALA A 34 -6.22 -7.19 -3.31
CA ALA A 34 -5.53 -6.13 -4.03
C ALA A 34 -4.01 -6.15 -3.79
N VAL A 35 -3.29 -5.64 -4.78
CA VAL A 35 -1.90 -5.18 -4.67
C VAL A 35 -1.91 -3.66 -4.73
N VAL A 36 -1.29 -3.02 -3.74
CA VAL A 36 -1.38 -1.59 -3.53
C VAL A 36 0.01 -0.96 -3.52
N THR A 37 0.16 0.19 -4.17
CA THR A 37 1.35 1.03 -4.03
C THR A 37 0.96 2.48 -3.70
N LEU A 38 1.95 3.29 -3.36
CA LEU A 38 1.79 4.71 -3.03
C LEU A 38 2.80 5.55 -3.82
N VAL A 39 2.31 6.60 -4.47
CA VAL A 39 3.11 7.62 -5.15
C VAL A 39 2.85 8.97 -4.50
N THR A 40 3.86 9.54 -3.84
CA THR A 40 3.76 10.84 -3.17
C THR A 40 4.28 12.00 -4.01
N THR A 41 5.18 11.72 -4.96
CA THR A 41 5.83 12.68 -5.86
C THR A 41 6.08 12.01 -7.21
N SER A 42 6.29 12.81 -8.26
CA SER A 42 6.59 12.37 -9.62
C SER A 42 7.82 11.47 -9.71
N SER A 43 8.79 11.64 -8.80
CA SER A 43 10.02 10.84 -8.74
C SER A 43 9.76 9.34 -8.52
N TYR A 44 8.59 8.96 -7.98
CA TYR A 44 8.20 7.55 -7.79
C TYR A 44 7.46 6.96 -9.00
N VAL A 45 7.06 7.78 -9.99
CA VAL A 45 6.31 7.31 -11.17
C VAL A 45 7.06 6.22 -11.94
N PRO A 46 8.36 6.39 -12.30
CA PRO A 46 9.08 5.33 -13.02
C PRO A 46 9.15 4.02 -12.24
N GLY A 47 9.28 4.09 -10.91
CA GLY A 47 9.28 2.91 -10.05
C GLY A 47 7.92 2.21 -10.07
N ALA A 48 6.83 2.96 -9.93
CA ALA A 48 5.48 2.42 -9.98
C ALA A 48 5.13 1.80 -11.34
N GLU A 49 5.63 2.35 -12.46
CA GLU A 49 5.50 1.74 -13.79
C GLU A 49 6.26 0.40 -13.86
N VAL A 50 7.51 0.36 -13.40
CA VAL A 50 8.31 -0.88 -13.33
C VAL A 50 7.64 -1.92 -12.44
N LEU A 51 7.07 -1.50 -11.32
CA LEU A 51 6.32 -2.39 -10.42
C LEU A 51 5.11 -2.99 -11.14
N ALA A 52 4.29 -2.18 -11.83
CA ALA A 52 3.12 -2.67 -12.56
C ALA A 52 3.47 -3.70 -13.66
N GLU A 53 4.54 -3.43 -14.41
CA GLU A 53 5.07 -4.37 -15.40
C GLU A 53 5.56 -5.67 -14.73
N SER A 54 6.27 -5.57 -13.61
CA SER A 54 6.75 -6.75 -12.87
C SER A 54 5.60 -7.61 -12.32
N LEU A 55 4.53 -6.97 -11.84
CA LEU A 55 3.30 -7.65 -11.41
C LEU A 55 2.63 -8.39 -12.56
N GLN A 56 2.64 -7.82 -13.77
CA GLN A 56 2.10 -8.48 -14.95
C GLN A 56 2.93 -9.70 -15.36
N ARG A 57 4.27 -9.58 -15.33
CA ARG A 57 5.18 -10.68 -15.67
C ARG A 57 5.04 -11.90 -14.79
N VAL A 58 4.77 -11.70 -13.49
CA VAL A 58 4.56 -12.80 -12.55
C VAL A 58 3.11 -13.27 -12.48
N ASN A 59 2.21 -12.71 -13.30
CA ASN A 59 0.78 -12.97 -13.28
C ASN A 59 0.15 -12.83 -11.88
N ALA A 60 0.53 -11.78 -11.14
CA ALA A 60 -0.04 -11.52 -9.82
C ALA A 60 -1.56 -11.28 -9.90
N ILE A 61 -2.32 -11.88 -8.99
CA ILE A 61 -3.77 -11.69 -8.91
C ILE A 61 -4.15 -10.44 -8.11
N GLY A 62 -5.43 -10.10 -8.15
CA GLY A 62 -6.01 -9.00 -7.40
C GLY A 62 -6.02 -7.69 -8.15
N ASP A 63 -6.79 -6.75 -7.61
CA ASP A 63 -6.88 -5.40 -8.15
C ASP A 63 -5.56 -4.65 -7.92
N ARG A 64 -5.13 -3.90 -8.94
CA ARG A 64 -3.95 -3.03 -8.86
C ARG A 64 -4.41 -1.63 -8.50
N VAL A 65 -4.17 -1.25 -7.24
CA VAL A 65 -4.57 0.05 -6.70
C VAL A 65 -3.32 0.91 -6.48
N LEU A 66 -3.34 2.12 -7.01
CA LEU A 66 -2.30 3.11 -6.76
C LEU A 66 -2.90 4.26 -5.96
N LEU A 67 -2.42 4.40 -4.73
CA LEU A 67 -2.69 5.58 -3.91
C LEU A 67 -1.77 6.71 -4.36
N TYR A 68 -2.28 7.92 -4.46
CA TYR A 68 -1.41 9.08 -4.72
C TYR A 68 -1.83 10.30 -3.91
N VAL A 69 -0.86 11.17 -3.61
CA VAL A 69 -1.13 12.46 -2.95
C VAL A 69 -1.27 13.53 -4.03
N PRO A 70 -2.46 14.12 -4.24
CA PRO A 70 -2.63 15.20 -5.21
C PRO A 70 -1.85 16.47 -4.80
N PRO A 71 -1.39 17.30 -5.77
CA PRO A 71 -0.74 18.58 -5.47
C PRO A 71 -1.66 19.56 -4.73
N GLU A 72 -2.98 19.42 -4.86
CA GLU A 72 -3.98 20.22 -4.14
C GLU A 72 -4.03 19.87 -2.64
N GLU A 73 -3.64 18.65 -2.29
CA GLU A 73 -3.63 18.17 -0.91
C GLU A 73 -2.30 18.49 -0.24
N ASP A 74 -1.15 18.44 -0.92
CA ASP A 74 0.15 18.78 -0.35
C ASP A 74 1.11 19.38 -1.39
N ASP A 75 1.58 20.59 -1.15
CA ASP A 75 2.45 21.37 -2.04
C ASP A 75 3.79 20.67 -2.39
N ARG A 76 4.17 19.63 -1.63
CA ARG A 76 5.36 18.81 -1.93
C ARG A 76 5.10 17.76 -3.01
N SER A 77 3.85 17.48 -3.33
CA SER A 77 3.48 16.62 -4.45
C SER A 77 3.50 17.43 -5.75
N ASP A 78 4.19 16.88 -6.75
CA ASP A 78 4.33 17.40 -8.11
C ASP A 78 3.70 16.43 -9.14
N ILE A 79 2.74 15.61 -8.69
CA ILE A 79 2.02 14.67 -9.55
C ILE A 79 1.11 15.45 -10.50
N THR A 80 1.20 15.14 -11.80
CA THR A 80 0.45 15.80 -12.85
C THR A 80 -0.55 14.83 -13.48
N VAL A 81 -1.52 15.36 -14.23
CA VAL A 81 -2.45 14.52 -15.02
C VAL A 81 -1.70 13.62 -16.01
N GLN A 82 -0.55 14.07 -16.54
CA GLN A 82 0.25 13.22 -17.43
C GLN A 82 0.84 12.03 -16.67
N HIS A 83 1.41 12.24 -15.49
CA HIS A 83 1.91 11.16 -14.64
C HIS A 83 0.81 10.13 -14.32
N LEU A 84 -0.42 10.58 -14.02
CA LEU A 84 -1.55 9.68 -13.76
C LEU A 84 -1.92 8.84 -15.00
N ARG A 85 -1.92 9.45 -16.20
CA ARG A 85 -2.16 8.73 -17.46
C ARG A 85 -1.11 7.67 -17.72
N ASP A 86 0.16 8.01 -17.49
CA ASP A 86 1.27 7.08 -17.70
C ASP A 86 1.15 5.87 -16.76
N LEU A 87 0.76 6.09 -15.50
CA LEU A 87 0.49 5.03 -14.52
C LEU A 87 -0.72 4.15 -14.90
N GLU A 88 -1.81 4.74 -15.39
CA GLU A 88 -2.96 3.98 -15.93
C GLU A 88 -2.53 3.08 -17.10
N LEU A 89 -1.74 3.62 -18.04
CA LEU A 89 -1.22 2.88 -19.19
C LEU A 89 -0.27 1.75 -18.78
N ALA A 90 0.49 1.94 -17.70
CA ALA A 90 1.35 0.90 -17.12
C ALA A 90 0.56 -0.26 -16.46
N GLY A 91 -0.76 -0.11 -16.30
CA GLY A 91 -1.64 -1.16 -15.76
C GLY A 91 -2.04 -0.96 -14.30
N TRP A 92 -1.99 0.27 -13.78
CA TRP A 92 -2.65 0.61 -12.53
C TRP A 92 -4.13 0.94 -12.78
N ASN A 93 -5.00 -0.04 -12.54
CA ASN A 93 -6.41 0.03 -12.94
C ASN A 93 -7.27 0.91 -12.01
N LYS A 94 -6.81 1.16 -10.78
CA LYS A 94 -7.51 1.96 -9.77
C LYS A 94 -6.58 3.01 -9.20
N LEU A 95 -6.63 4.22 -9.74
CA LEU A 95 -5.94 5.38 -9.18
C LEU A 95 -6.82 6.03 -8.11
N GLN A 96 -6.39 6.00 -6.86
CA GLN A 96 -7.14 6.53 -5.72
C GLN A 96 -6.41 7.77 -5.16
N PRO A 97 -6.96 8.99 -5.35
CA PRO A 97 -6.42 10.17 -4.69
C PRO A 97 -6.61 10.06 -3.18
N LEU A 98 -5.59 10.46 -2.44
CA LEU A 98 -5.62 10.62 -0.99
C LEU A 98 -6.07 12.03 -0.65
N THR A 99 -7.36 12.18 -0.33
CA THR A 99 -7.96 13.48 0.04
C THR A 99 -8.25 13.59 1.53
N THR A 100 -8.08 14.79 2.07
CA THR A 100 -8.43 15.09 3.47
C THR A 100 -9.95 15.13 3.69
N GLU A 101 -10.72 15.51 2.67
CA GLU A 101 -12.18 15.65 2.74
C GLU A 101 -12.90 14.37 3.15
N ASN A 102 -12.40 13.21 2.73
CA ASN A 102 -13.00 11.90 3.01
C ASN A 102 -12.40 11.23 4.26
N GLY A 103 -11.52 11.91 5.00
CA GLY A 103 -10.80 11.34 6.15
C GLY A 103 -9.82 10.22 5.79
N LYS A 104 -9.57 9.99 4.49
CA LYS A 104 -8.65 8.95 3.99
C LYS A 104 -7.19 9.37 4.04
N PHE A 105 -6.94 10.67 4.17
CA PHE A 105 -5.61 11.24 4.26
C PHE A 105 -5.51 12.18 5.46
N SER A 106 -4.38 12.11 6.16
CA SER A 106 -4.01 13.08 7.19
C SER A 106 -2.56 13.46 6.96
N LYS A 107 -2.32 14.77 6.78
CA LYS A 107 -0.96 15.30 6.66
C LYS A 107 -0.13 14.86 7.86
N CYS A 108 1.06 14.32 7.61
CA CYS A 108 2.01 14.06 8.68
C CYS A 108 2.38 15.38 9.37
N LYS A 109 2.00 15.54 10.64
CA LYS A 109 2.40 16.69 11.47
C LYS A 109 3.79 16.54 12.10
N GLY A 110 4.63 15.63 11.58
CA GLY A 110 5.91 15.27 12.21
C GLY A 110 6.84 16.45 12.49
N ALA A 111 6.80 17.50 11.66
CA ALA A 111 7.63 18.69 11.85
C ALA A 111 7.20 19.60 13.03
N GLU A 112 5.93 19.57 13.47
CA GLU A 112 5.46 20.37 14.62
C GLU A 112 5.90 19.79 15.97
N LEU A 113 6.27 18.50 16.01
CA LEU A 113 6.62 17.79 17.24
C LEU A 113 8.13 17.82 17.57
N VAL A 114 8.93 18.43 16.70
CA VAL A 114 10.39 18.31 16.71
C VAL A 114 11.02 19.65 17.12
N ALA A 115 11.63 19.67 18.30
CA ALA A 115 12.23 20.87 18.88
C ALA A 115 13.59 21.25 18.24
N ASN A 116 14.23 20.35 17.49
CA ASN A 116 15.59 20.51 16.98
C ASN A 116 15.65 20.62 15.45
N VAL A 117 16.40 21.60 14.96
CA VAL A 117 16.49 21.97 13.52
C VAL A 117 17.09 20.86 12.65
N GLU A 118 17.99 20.04 13.20
CA GLU A 118 18.63 18.91 12.49
C GLU A 118 17.66 17.75 12.28
N GLU A 119 16.84 17.44 13.29
CA GLU A 119 15.75 16.46 13.20
C GLU A 119 14.62 16.95 12.28
N LEU A 120 14.38 18.26 12.20
CA LEU A 120 13.41 18.86 11.27
C LEU A 120 13.72 18.55 9.80
N SER A 121 14.99 18.65 9.40
CA SER A 121 15.42 18.28 8.04
C SER A 121 15.25 16.78 7.75
N THR A 122 15.52 15.95 8.76
CA THR A 122 15.36 14.49 8.67
C THR A 122 13.89 14.10 8.63
N MET A 123 13.02 14.78 9.38
CA MET A 123 11.58 14.50 9.42
C MET A 123 10.86 15.05 8.19
N ALA A 124 11.32 16.16 7.62
CA ALA A 124 10.80 16.69 6.36
C ALA A 124 10.91 15.68 5.21
N ARG A 125 11.97 14.85 5.18
CA ARG A 125 12.15 13.80 4.16
C ARG A 125 11.12 12.68 4.25
N TYR A 126 10.51 12.49 5.42
CA TYR A 126 9.57 11.42 5.70
C TYR A 126 8.11 11.84 5.61
N TRP A 127 7.83 13.00 5.02
CA TRP A 127 6.50 13.58 5.00
C TRP A 127 5.40 12.69 4.40
N GLY A 128 5.76 11.81 3.47
CA GLY A 128 4.85 10.84 2.85
C GLY A 128 4.58 9.58 3.67
N THR A 129 5.24 9.41 4.82
CA THR A 129 5.20 8.15 5.59
C THR A 129 3.80 7.85 6.13
N CYS A 130 3.10 8.86 6.66
CA CYS A 130 1.73 8.67 7.18
C CYS A 130 0.73 8.42 6.05
N SER A 131 1.02 8.85 4.81
CA SER A 131 0.20 8.52 3.65
C SER A 131 0.12 7.02 3.43
N LYS A 132 1.14 6.24 3.84
CA LYS A 132 1.09 4.77 3.83
C LYS A 132 -0.01 4.21 4.74
N LEU A 133 -0.43 4.93 5.79
CA LEU A 133 -1.52 4.48 6.66
C LEU A 133 -2.89 4.56 5.98
N ALA A 134 -3.01 5.28 4.86
CA ALA A 134 -4.25 5.31 4.07
C ALA A 134 -4.64 3.93 3.53
N LEU A 135 -3.72 2.96 3.53
CA LEU A 135 -4.01 1.56 3.22
C LEU A 135 -5.16 0.98 4.05
N TRP A 136 -5.31 1.38 5.32
CA TRP A 136 -6.41 0.93 6.18
C TRP A 136 -7.78 1.48 5.77
N SER A 137 -7.83 2.46 4.87
CA SER A 137 -9.09 2.98 4.32
C SER A 137 -9.65 2.13 3.18
N LEU A 138 -8.89 1.18 2.65
CA LEU A 138 -9.26 0.27 1.56
C LEU A 138 -10.14 -0.88 2.05
N VAL A 139 -11.24 -0.51 2.71
CA VAL A 139 -12.15 -1.42 3.40
C VAL A 139 -12.95 -2.30 2.44
N GLU A 140 -12.95 -2.02 1.13
CA GLU A 140 -13.59 -2.84 0.11
C GLU A 140 -12.87 -4.18 -0.18
N TYR A 141 -11.58 -4.30 0.20
CA TYR A 141 -10.81 -5.52 0.03
C TYR A 141 -10.75 -6.32 1.34
N ASP A 142 -10.74 -7.64 1.21
CA ASP A 142 -10.54 -8.57 2.33
C ASP A 142 -9.06 -8.63 2.73
N LYS A 143 -8.16 -8.56 1.74
CA LYS A 143 -6.71 -8.62 1.92
C LYS A 143 -6.00 -7.70 0.93
N VAL A 144 -4.99 -6.97 1.41
CA VAL A 144 -4.24 -5.99 0.64
C VAL A 144 -2.75 -6.22 0.80
N ILE A 145 -2.03 -6.51 -0.28
CA ILE A 145 -0.56 -6.56 -0.30
C ILE A 145 -0.04 -5.19 -0.72
N TYR A 146 0.56 -4.45 0.19
CA TYR A 146 1.28 -3.22 -0.15
C TYR A 146 2.71 -3.53 -0.59
N ILE A 147 3.15 -2.87 -1.66
CA ILE A 147 4.51 -2.92 -2.18
C ILE A 147 4.95 -1.48 -2.47
N ASP A 148 6.09 -1.07 -1.92
CA ASP A 148 6.65 0.26 -2.16
C ASP A 148 6.93 0.47 -3.66
N ALA A 149 6.72 1.70 -4.16
CA ALA A 149 6.85 2.02 -5.58
C ALA A 149 8.28 1.86 -6.12
N ASP A 150 9.29 1.78 -5.26
CA ASP A 150 10.69 1.53 -5.64
C ASP A 150 11.08 0.03 -5.61
N SER A 151 10.09 -0.86 -5.54
CA SER A 151 10.29 -2.32 -5.54
C SER A 151 10.03 -2.95 -6.91
N ILE A 152 10.63 -4.12 -7.13
CA ILE A 152 10.40 -4.97 -8.30
C ILE A 152 10.03 -6.38 -7.86
N VAL A 153 9.02 -6.97 -8.51
CA VAL A 153 8.55 -8.31 -8.20
C VAL A 153 9.17 -9.30 -9.18
N LEU A 154 9.86 -10.32 -8.65
CA LEU A 154 10.57 -11.31 -9.47
C LEU A 154 9.86 -12.66 -9.53
N ASN A 155 9.00 -12.96 -8.55
CA ASN A 155 8.25 -14.21 -8.48
C ASN A 155 6.82 -13.93 -8.04
N ASN A 156 5.89 -14.80 -8.43
CA ASN A 156 4.51 -14.71 -7.98
C ASN A 156 4.43 -14.91 -6.45
N PHE A 157 3.65 -14.06 -5.78
CA PHE A 157 3.50 -14.03 -4.32
C PHE A 157 2.07 -14.28 -3.86
N ASP A 158 1.18 -14.73 -4.73
CA ASP A 158 -0.27 -14.78 -4.44
C ASP A 158 -0.61 -15.70 -3.26
N HIS A 159 0.24 -16.71 -3.00
CA HIS A 159 0.16 -17.58 -1.81
C HIS A 159 0.17 -16.79 -0.48
N LEU A 160 0.69 -15.56 -0.46
CA LEU A 160 0.65 -14.69 0.73
C LEU A 160 -0.79 -14.35 1.15
N TYR A 161 -1.74 -14.29 0.21
CA TYR A 161 -3.16 -14.09 0.53
C TYR A 161 -3.72 -15.24 1.39
N ASP A 162 -3.21 -16.46 1.25
CA ASP A 162 -3.68 -17.63 2.01
C ASP A 162 -3.04 -17.73 3.40
N ILE A 163 -1.82 -17.19 3.56
CA ILE A 163 -1.08 -17.19 4.83
C ILE A 163 -1.81 -16.34 5.87
N ILE A 164 -2.31 -15.17 5.48
CA ILE A 164 -3.01 -14.30 6.42
C ILE A 164 -4.46 -14.77 6.58
N GLN A 165 -4.66 -15.52 7.66
CA GLN A 165 -5.97 -15.99 8.07
C GLN A 165 -6.42 -15.18 9.29
N GLN A 166 -7.46 -14.36 9.11
CA GLN A 166 -8.14 -13.67 10.21
C GLN A 166 -8.62 -14.64 11.29
N SER A 167 -8.95 -15.88 10.92
CA SER A 167 -9.31 -16.96 11.85
C SER A 167 -8.18 -17.34 12.82
N LYS A 168 -6.93 -17.01 12.48
CA LYS A 168 -5.75 -17.16 13.35
C LYS A 168 -5.40 -15.87 14.11
N GLY A 169 -6.22 -14.83 14.00
CA GLY A 169 -6.00 -13.52 14.64
C GLY A 169 -4.88 -12.69 14.01
N ILE A 170 -4.39 -13.05 12.83
CA ILE A 170 -3.33 -12.32 12.13
C ILE A 170 -4.00 -11.26 11.25
N ASN A 171 -3.84 -9.99 11.63
CA ASN A 171 -4.41 -8.85 10.90
C ASN A 171 -3.38 -8.09 10.04
N PHE A 172 -2.11 -8.33 10.30
CA PHE A 172 -0.99 -7.65 9.66
C PHE A 172 0.24 -8.55 9.66
N ALA A 173 0.98 -8.58 8.55
CA ALA A 173 2.30 -9.20 8.48
C ALA A 173 3.28 -8.32 7.68
N ALA A 174 4.56 -8.42 8.05
CA ALA A 174 5.66 -7.75 7.38
C ALA A 174 6.84 -8.71 7.23
N GLN A 175 7.63 -8.53 6.18
CA GLN A 175 8.85 -9.31 5.96
C GLN A 175 9.99 -8.79 6.84
N GLN A 176 10.65 -9.69 7.57
CA GLN A 176 11.84 -9.34 8.34
C GLN A 176 13.02 -9.06 7.40
N SER A 177 13.82 -8.03 7.74
CA SER A 177 15.12 -7.82 7.09
C SER A 177 15.97 -9.10 7.17
N PRO A 178 16.70 -9.47 6.11
CA PRO A 178 17.69 -10.53 6.21
C PRO A 178 18.63 -10.26 7.39
N ASN A 179 19.04 -11.32 8.09
CA ASN A 179 20.07 -11.20 9.11
C ASN A 179 21.34 -10.71 8.42
N CYS A 180 21.82 -9.52 8.79
CA CYS A 180 23.17 -9.11 8.43
C CYS A 180 24.13 -10.05 9.14
N PRO A 181 24.98 -10.80 8.43
CA PRO A 181 26.09 -11.48 9.09
C PRO A 181 26.92 -10.41 9.82
N ALA A 182 27.22 -10.67 11.09
CA ALA A 182 28.03 -9.80 11.94
C ALA A 182 29.46 -9.67 11.41
#